data_AF-A0A7Y3M7B9-F1
#
_entry.id   AF-A0A7Y3M7B9-F1
#
_cell.length_a   1.000
_cell.length_b   1.000
_cell.length_c   1.000
_cell.angle_alpha   90.00
_cell.angle_beta   90.00
_cell.angle_gamma   90.00
#
_symmetry.space_group_name_H-M   'P 1'
#
loop_
_entity.id
_entity.type
_entity.pdbx_description
1 polymer ?
#
loop_
_entity_poly.entity_id
_entity_poly.type
_entity_poly.pdbx_seq_one_letter_code
_entity_poly.pdbx_strand_id
1 'polypeptide(L)'
;MAIRKTLLGLVVAAFAMAGPAQAVGPDVTLNWLKENANATASFKPGDVIKFDNADVLRPFVPPSYQGIMIHPDMNVEIGETSDLSPADVYKQATLQHQGQVKLDDDGAIENYVAGLPFDISKFKPESKPLENGDGYRAIWNFNFRWQSQGLTLQRFYGTWIREGGEHDVTGQIEDGYDDMLLGGGEVPRILWGNYTRAYFNFRADLPEQGYRMKGGWADGTEFRELTAFDEPFDIRGTAFLVLRYTNPRRSDDSWAYIPNLRRVRRISVEVKSDSLLGTDHTIEDFYGFAGRVLEHEWRYVGTAKILWVARSKAPYAKFHGPNGWAQNDRWELRDTYVIEQLPTFQPEHPYVRKYIFVDSNMGDCAFAESYDRGDELWKVWQLSKIWSEDDVFYQQHLGTPSEDHRGLRVAGFQSINVIDLQNGRGTLFPCQGHNYAPYSMAKLKKVLDVNYLSEGR
;
A
#
# COMPACT_ATOMS: atom_id res chain seq x y z
N MET A 1 55.73 13.48 -4.53
CA MET A 1 54.74 12.70 -5.30
C MET A 1 53.93 11.90 -4.28
N ALA A 2 52.84 12.49 -3.81
CA ALA A 2 52.08 12.01 -2.64
C ALA A 2 50.87 11.19 -3.11
N ILE A 3 50.84 9.90 -2.76
CA ILE A 3 49.68 9.04 -2.96
C ILE A 3 48.80 9.18 -1.71
N ARG A 4 47.73 9.98 -1.81
CA ARG A 4 46.65 9.99 -0.82
C ARG A 4 45.86 8.69 -0.98
N LYS A 5 46.02 7.76 -0.03
CA LYS A 5 45.03 6.69 0.21
C LYS A 5 43.90 7.29 1.02
N THR A 6 42.77 7.52 0.39
CA THR A 6 41.52 7.88 1.07
C THR A 6 41.01 6.62 1.76
N LEU A 7 41.09 6.55 3.09
CA LEU A 7 40.36 5.56 3.87
C LEU A 7 38.87 5.88 3.77
N LEU A 8 38.11 5.03 3.09
CA LEU A 8 36.67 4.95 3.26
C LEU A 8 36.42 4.32 4.64
N GLY A 9 35.96 5.11 5.60
CA GLY A 9 35.53 4.61 6.90
C GLY A 9 34.25 3.80 6.71
N LEU A 10 34.38 2.47 6.71
CA LEU A 10 33.27 1.54 6.91
C LEU A 10 32.87 1.65 8.38
N VAL A 11 31.80 2.38 8.68
CA VAL A 11 31.09 2.23 9.96
C VAL A 11 30.17 1.02 9.78
N VAL A 12 30.64 -0.14 10.23
CA VAL A 12 29.80 -1.32 10.41
C VAL A 12 28.96 -1.06 11.66
N ALA A 13 27.72 -0.59 11.50
CA ALA A 13 26.71 -0.71 12.55
C ALA A 13 26.25 -2.17 12.56
N ALA A 14 27.04 -3.02 13.22
CA ALA A 14 26.61 -4.37 13.55
C ALA A 14 25.46 -4.26 14.56
N PHE A 15 24.22 -4.38 14.10
CA PHE A 15 23.12 -4.75 14.98
C PHE A 15 23.31 -6.21 15.39
N ALA A 16 24.12 -6.41 16.41
CA ALA A 16 24.21 -7.69 17.12
C ALA A 16 22.90 -7.89 17.90
N MET A 17 22.06 -8.82 17.42
CA MET A 17 20.95 -9.37 18.19
C MET A 17 21.52 -10.27 19.30
N ALA A 18 21.62 -9.75 20.53
CA ALA A 18 21.59 -10.53 21.78
C ALA A 18 21.59 -9.61 23.02
N GLY A 19 20.41 -9.22 23.47
CA GLY A 19 20.12 -8.46 24.71
C GLY A 19 18.62 -8.14 24.76
N PRO A 20 18.01 -7.86 25.93
CA PRO A 20 16.56 -7.60 26.00
C PRO A 20 16.22 -6.49 25.00
N ALA A 21 15.28 -6.76 24.10
CA ALA A 21 14.96 -5.95 22.93
C ALA A 21 14.88 -4.48 23.32
N GLN A 22 15.89 -3.71 22.92
CA GLN A 22 15.88 -2.28 23.12
C GLN A 22 14.81 -1.72 22.19
N ALA A 23 13.84 -0.98 22.75
CA ALA A 23 12.79 -0.31 22.01
C ALA A 23 13.37 0.43 20.80
N VAL A 24 12.87 0.10 19.60
CA VAL A 24 13.30 0.73 18.35
C VAL A 24 12.43 1.96 18.11
N GLY A 25 12.96 3.14 18.44
CA GLY A 25 12.28 4.40 18.21
C GLY A 25 12.41 4.92 16.77
N PRO A 26 11.65 5.96 16.39
CA PRO A 26 11.62 6.50 15.03
C PRO A 26 12.94 7.11 14.57
N ASP A 27 13.83 7.47 15.50
CA ASP A 27 15.17 7.97 15.20
C ASP A 27 16.00 6.96 14.37
N VAL A 28 15.73 5.66 14.50
CA VAL A 28 16.44 4.62 13.72
C VAL A 28 16.16 4.80 12.23
N THR A 29 14.90 4.94 11.83
CA THR A 29 14.51 5.17 10.43
C THR A 29 14.97 6.54 9.95
N LEU A 30 14.82 7.58 10.77
CA LEU A 30 15.25 8.93 10.41
C LEU A 30 16.77 9.04 10.22
N ASN A 31 17.57 8.34 11.04
CA ASN A 31 19.02 8.28 10.88
C ASN A 31 19.40 7.45 9.66
N TRP A 32 18.74 6.31 9.44
CA TRP A 32 18.94 5.50 8.24
C TRP A 32 18.67 6.29 6.95
N LEU A 33 17.61 7.12 6.91
CA LEU A 33 17.33 8.01 5.77
C LEU A 33 18.47 9.01 5.52
N LYS A 34 19.01 9.62 6.58
CA LYS A 34 20.10 10.60 6.48
C LYS A 34 21.40 9.94 6.02
N GLU A 35 21.75 8.78 6.59
CA GLU A 35 22.98 8.05 6.28
C GLU A 35 22.99 7.51 4.85
N ASN A 36 21.82 7.09 4.35
CA ASN A 36 21.69 6.44 3.04
C ASN A 36 21.17 7.35 1.92
N ALA A 37 21.01 8.66 2.18
CA ALA A 37 20.49 9.62 1.19
C ALA A 37 21.27 9.63 -0.13
N ASN A 38 22.58 9.31 -0.07
CA ASN A 38 23.47 9.23 -1.24
C ASN A 38 24.07 7.83 -1.43
N ALA A 39 23.45 6.79 -0.86
CA ALA A 39 23.92 5.42 -0.98
C ALA A 39 23.91 4.98 -2.47
N THR A 40 24.99 4.32 -2.89
CA THR A 40 25.10 3.76 -4.24
C THR A 40 25.11 2.24 -4.14
N ALA A 41 24.24 1.58 -4.90
CA ALA A 41 24.15 0.13 -4.89
C ALA A 41 25.42 -0.49 -5.46
N SER A 42 25.97 -1.48 -4.75
CA SER A 42 27.11 -2.29 -5.22
C SER A 42 26.68 -3.51 -6.03
N PHE A 43 25.38 -3.80 -6.06
CA PHE A 43 24.74 -4.84 -6.88
C PHE A 43 24.14 -4.23 -8.17
N LYS A 44 23.85 -5.08 -9.14
CA LYS A 44 23.24 -4.72 -10.42
C LYS A 44 22.10 -5.68 -10.81
N PRO A 45 21.24 -5.31 -11.77
CA PRO A 45 20.21 -6.22 -12.29
C PRO A 45 20.78 -7.56 -12.74
N GLY A 46 20.09 -8.64 -12.38
CA GLY A 46 20.51 -10.03 -12.59
C GLY A 46 21.35 -10.63 -11.46
N ASP A 47 21.85 -9.83 -10.52
CA ASP A 47 22.50 -10.35 -9.32
C ASP A 47 21.47 -11.09 -8.43
N VAL A 48 21.92 -12.15 -7.76
CA VAL A 48 21.16 -12.86 -6.74
C VAL A 48 21.93 -12.75 -5.43
N ILE A 49 21.36 -12.04 -4.46
CA ILE A 49 21.95 -11.76 -3.15
C ILE A 49 21.42 -12.78 -2.14
N LYS A 50 22.35 -13.35 -1.37
CA LYS A 50 22.12 -14.40 -0.38
C LYS A 50 22.57 -13.92 1.00
N PHE A 51 22.31 -14.72 2.02
CA PHE A 51 22.58 -14.33 3.41
C PHE A 51 24.05 -13.96 3.68
N ASP A 52 24.99 -14.69 3.06
CA ASP A 52 26.44 -14.50 3.22
C ASP A 52 26.97 -13.15 2.70
N ASN A 53 26.21 -12.48 1.82
CA ASN A 53 26.55 -11.15 1.30
C ASN A 53 25.42 -10.12 1.45
N ALA A 54 24.44 -10.36 2.31
CA ALA A 54 23.21 -9.56 2.43
C ALA A 54 23.43 -8.12 2.91
N ASP A 55 24.57 -7.81 3.54
CA ASP A 55 24.85 -6.46 4.06
C ASP A 55 24.81 -5.36 2.97
N VAL A 56 25.04 -5.73 1.71
CA VAL A 56 24.91 -4.80 0.57
C VAL A 56 23.49 -4.27 0.37
N LEU A 57 22.47 -4.95 0.92
CA LEU A 57 21.06 -4.58 0.81
C LEU A 57 20.63 -3.57 1.86
N ARG A 58 21.29 -3.53 3.04
CA ARG A 58 20.85 -2.71 4.19
C ARG A 58 20.68 -1.22 3.89
N PRO A 59 21.50 -0.58 3.04
CA PRO A 59 21.29 0.82 2.64
C PRO A 59 19.99 1.07 1.86
N PHE A 60 19.36 0.01 1.34
CA PHE A 60 18.17 0.07 0.46
C PHE A 60 16.98 -0.71 1.03
N VAL A 61 17.04 -1.12 2.29
CA VAL A 61 15.96 -1.83 2.97
C VAL A 61 15.70 -1.11 4.30
N PRO A 62 14.49 -0.57 4.52
CA PRO A 62 14.15 0.10 5.78
C PRO A 62 14.49 -0.78 7.00
N PRO A 63 15.08 -0.24 8.07
CA PRO A 63 15.56 -1.02 9.21
C PRO A 63 14.50 -1.96 9.81
N SER A 64 13.25 -1.50 9.87
CA SER A 64 12.08 -2.25 10.36
C SER A 64 11.77 -3.52 9.56
N TYR A 65 12.25 -3.64 8.33
CA TYR A 65 12.03 -4.81 7.46
C TYR A 65 13.25 -5.70 7.28
N GLN A 66 14.44 -5.23 7.67
CA GLN A 66 15.69 -5.97 7.45
C GLN A 66 15.63 -7.35 8.11
N GLY A 67 15.01 -7.50 9.28
CA GLY A 67 14.86 -8.80 9.95
C GLY A 67 13.92 -9.77 9.24
N ILE A 68 12.98 -9.27 8.43
CA ILE A 68 12.07 -10.11 7.63
C ILE A 68 12.77 -10.55 6.34
N MET A 69 13.45 -9.64 5.64
CA MET A 69 14.15 -9.96 4.38
C MET A 69 15.46 -10.72 4.57
N ILE A 70 16.28 -10.33 5.56
CA ILE A 70 17.64 -10.83 5.74
C ILE A 70 17.62 -12.00 6.71
N HIS A 71 17.37 -13.19 6.17
CA HIS A 71 17.33 -14.45 6.89
C HIS A 71 18.17 -15.53 6.17
N PRO A 72 18.56 -16.64 6.83
CA PRO A 72 19.47 -17.63 6.25
C PRO A 72 19.06 -18.19 4.89
N ASP A 73 17.76 -18.38 4.69
CA ASP A 73 17.18 -18.93 3.45
C ASP A 73 16.84 -17.87 2.38
N MET A 74 17.34 -16.64 2.54
CA MET A 74 17.02 -15.56 1.61
C MET A 74 17.61 -15.79 0.22
N ASN A 75 16.87 -15.36 -0.80
CA ASN A 75 17.32 -15.41 -2.19
C ASN A 75 16.74 -14.21 -2.96
N VAL A 76 17.41 -13.06 -2.85
CA VAL A 76 16.93 -11.78 -3.39
C VAL A 76 17.47 -11.59 -4.81
N GLU A 77 16.61 -11.72 -5.81
CA GLU A 77 16.93 -11.42 -7.20
C GLU A 77 16.77 -9.92 -7.48
N ILE A 78 17.81 -9.27 -7.97
CA ILE A 78 17.78 -7.86 -8.34
C ILE A 78 17.26 -7.71 -9.77
N GLY A 79 16.16 -6.96 -9.93
CA GLY A 79 15.59 -6.57 -11.21
C GLY A 79 16.11 -5.25 -11.75
N GLU A 80 15.87 -5.02 -13.04
CA GLU A 80 16.03 -3.69 -13.64
C GLU A 80 15.00 -2.72 -13.05
N THR A 81 15.37 -1.46 -12.85
CA THR A 81 14.41 -0.41 -12.46
C THR A 81 13.49 -0.12 -13.64
N SER A 82 12.23 -0.53 -13.54
CA SER A 82 11.23 -0.36 -14.60
C SER A 82 10.71 1.08 -14.71
N ASP A 83 10.32 1.52 -15.92
CA ASP A 83 9.46 2.69 -16.06
C ASP A 83 8.00 2.33 -15.74
N LEU A 84 7.54 2.79 -14.59
CA LEU A 84 6.20 2.62 -14.05
C LEU A 84 5.44 3.97 -14.06
N SER A 85 5.83 4.88 -14.97
CA SER A 85 5.18 6.19 -15.09
C SER A 85 3.71 6.04 -15.47
N PRO A 86 2.82 6.95 -15.02
CA PRO A 86 1.40 6.88 -15.30
C PRO A 86 1.08 7.04 -16.80
N ALA A 87 -0.17 6.79 -17.17
CA ALA A 87 -0.64 6.97 -18.54
C ALA A 87 -0.49 8.42 -19.05
N ASP A 88 -0.39 8.57 -20.37
CA ASP A 88 -0.21 9.88 -21.00
C ASP A 88 -1.39 10.83 -20.75
N VAL A 89 -2.62 10.31 -20.64
CA VAL A 89 -3.81 11.09 -20.27
C VAL A 89 -3.65 11.75 -18.89
N TYR A 90 -3.01 11.06 -17.93
CA TYR A 90 -2.73 11.62 -16.62
C TYR A 90 -1.61 12.66 -16.66
N LYS A 91 -0.57 12.43 -17.47
CA LYS A 91 0.51 13.42 -17.70
C LYS A 91 -0.04 14.68 -18.37
N GLN A 92 -0.90 14.54 -19.37
CA GLN A 92 -1.56 15.66 -20.05
C GLN A 92 -2.47 16.46 -19.10
N ALA A 93 -3.30 15.78 -18.30
CA ALA A 93 -4.12 16.43 -17.27
C ALA A 93 -3.25 17.18 -16.24
N THR A 94 -2.12 16.60 -15.84
CA THR A 94 -1.13 17.23 -14.95
C THR A 94 -0.63 18.54 -15.55
N LEU A 95 -0.16 18.52 -16.81
CA LEU A 95 0.35 19.72 -17.49
C LEU A 95 -0.70 20.83 -17.58
N GLN A 96 -1.96 20.47 -17.71
CA GLN A 96 -3.06 21.42 -17.85
C GLN A 96 -3.49 22.03 -16.51
N HIS A 97 -3.53 21.24 -15.43
CA HIS A 97 -4.24 21.62 -14.20
C HIS A 97 -3.34 21.77 -12.97
N GLN A 98 -2.09 21.28 -12.97
CA GLN A 98 -1.22 21.35 -11.78
C GLN A 98 -0.98 22.80 -11.32
N GLY A 99 -0.86 23.75 -12.24
CA GLY A 99 -0.50 25.15 -11.94
C GLY A 99 -1.56 25.95 -11.15
N GLN A 100 -2.79 25.45 -11.04
CA GLN A 100 -3.88 26.12 -10.31
C GLN A 100 -4.14 25.53 -8.91
N VAL A 101 -3.57 24.36 -8.60
CA VAL A 101 -3.81 23.65 -7.34
C VAL A 101 -3.14 24.40 -6.19
N LYS A 102 -3.87 24.53 -5.08
CA LYS A 102 -3.37 25.17 -3.85
C LYS A 102 -3.71 24.34 -2.63
N LEU A 103 -3.01 24.63 -1.54
CA LEU A 103 -3.43 24.23 -0.20
C LEU A 103 -4.07 25.44 0.48
N ASP A 104 -5.15 25.18 1.21
CA ASP A 104 -5.72 26.09 2.19
C ASP A 104 -4.97 26.01 3.53
N ASP A 105 -5.29 26.88 4.47
CA ASP A 105 -4.58 27.02 5.75
C ASP A 105 -4.67 25.76 6.64
N ASP A 106 -5.70 24.94 6.47
CA ASP A 106 -5.89 23.66 7.15
C ASP A 106 -5.28 22.46 6.40
N GLY A 107 -4.57 22.72 5.30
CA GLY A 107 -4.00 21.69 4.44
C GLY A 107 -5.00 21.07 3.45
N ALA A 108 -6.24 21.56 3.37
CA ALA A 108 -7.18 21.12 2.34
C ALA A 108 -6.69 21.50 0.95
N ILE A 109 -6.93 20.60 -0.02
CA ILE A 109 -6.63 20.88 -1.42
C ILE A 109 -7.75 21.70 -2.05
N GLU A 110 -7.36 22.75 -2.78
CA GLU A 110 -8.27 23.67 -3.46
C GLU A 110 -7.94 23.75 -4.97
N ASN A 111 -8.97 23.94 -5.79
CA ASN A 111 -8.89 24.04 -7.26
C ASN A 111 -8.29 22.81 -7.98
N TYR A 112 -8.31 21.63 -7.34
CA TYR A 112 -7.90 20.39 -7.98
C TYR A 112 -8.93 19.91 -9.02
N VAL A 113 -8.45 19.45 -10.18
CA VAL A 113 -9.29 19.01 -11.31
C VAL A 113 -8.92 17.59 -11.76
N ALA A 114 -7.66 17.33 -12.10
CA ALA A 114 -7.14 16.03 -12.49
C ALA A 114 -5.60 16.06 -12.59
N GLY A 115 -4.96 14.89 -12.67
CA GLY A 115 -3.50 14.76 -12.80
C GLY A 115 -2.79 14.82 -11.45
N LEU A 116 -1.45 14.94 -11.48
CA LEU A 116 -0.62 15.05 -10.28
C LEU A 116 -0.77 16.45 -9.66
N PRO A 117 -1.31 16.57 -8.43
CA PRO A 117 -1.59 17.86 -7.80
C PRO A 117 -0.39 18.79 -7.66
N PHE A 118 0.77 18.27 -7.26
CA PHE A 118 1.93 19.07 -6.91
C PHE A 118 3.23 18.47 -7.46
N ASP A 119 4.18 19.34 -7.81
CA ASP A 119 5.50 18.96 -8.31
C ASP A 119 6.42 18.54 -7.17
N ILE A 120 6.66 17.23 -7.06
CA ILE A 120 7.47 16.63 -6.01
C ILE A 120 8.93 17.09 -6.00
N SER A 121 9.47 17.52 -7.15
CA SER A 121 10.87 17.96 -7.24
C SER A 121 11.15 19.24 -6.43
N LYS A 122 10.09 19.91 -5.96
CA LYS A 122 10.15 21.14 -5.17
C LYS A 122 10.03 20.91 -3.66
N PHE A 123 9.66 19.70 -3.23
CA PHE A 123 9.37 19.41 -1.83
C PHE A 123 10.63 19.47 -0.97
N LYS A 124 10.47 19.97 0.26
CA LYS A 124 11.54 20.12 1.24
C LYS A 124 11.11 19.51 2.57
N PRO A 125 12.01 18.80 3.27
CA PRO A 125 11.72 18.29 4.60
C PRO A 125 11.24 19.40 5.54
N GLU A 126 10.27 19.09 6.39
CA GLU A 126 9.73 20.02 7.38
C GLU A 126 9.77 19.42 8.79
N SER A 127 10.00 20.29 9.78
CA SER A 127 10.08 19.86 11.19
C SER A 127 8.72 19.84 11.86
N LYS A 128 7.76 20.64 11.36
CA LYS A 128 6.39 20.71 11.85
C LYS A 128 5.40 20.59 10.69
N PRO A 129 4.21 20.00 10.90
CA PRO A 129 3.15 20.02 9.91
C PRO A 129 2.83 21.45 9.47
N LEU A 130 2.58 21.62 8.16
CA LEU A 130 2.26 22.91 7.53
C LEU A 130 3.34 24.01 7.66
N GLU A 131 4.58 23.68 8.07
CA GLU A 131 5.67 24.67 8.13
C GLU A 131 5.97 25.22 6.73
N ASN A 132 6.09 24.33 5.74
CA ASN A 132 6.12 24.69 4.33
C ASN A 132 4.95 24.06 3.56
N GLY A 133 4.24 23.10 4.15
CA GLY A 133 3.06 22.43 3.60
C GLY A 133 3.37 21.25 2.67
N ASP A 134 4.64 20.87 2.51
CA ASP A 134 5.04 19.83 1.57
C ASP A 134 4.61 18.42 2.01
N GLY A 135 4.42 18.17 3.31
CA GLY A 135 3.81 16.94 3.80
C GLY A 135 2.38 16.76 3.30
N TYR A 136 1.57 17.82 3.36
CA TYR A 136 0.21 17.82 2.81
C TYR A 136 0.23 17.71 1.28
N ARG A 137 1.13 18.41 0.57
CA ARG A 137 1.26 18.25 -0.89
C ARG A 137 1.61 16.83 -1.28
N ALA A 138 2.50 16.19 -0.53
CA ALA A 138 2.94 14.82 -0.78
C ALA A 138 1.83 13.78 -0.56
N ILE A 139 1.05 13.89 0.53
CA ILE A 139 -0.09 12.97 0.73
C ILE A 139 -1.22 13.23 -0.28
N TRP A 140 -1.45 14.47 -0.72
CA TRP A 140 -2.41 14.73 -1.79
C TRP A 140 -1.95 14.14 -3.13
N ASN A 141 -0.65 14.15 -3.43
CA ASN A 141 -0.09 13.43 -4.57
C ASN A 141 -0.34 11.92 -4.47
N PHE A 142 -0.15 11.33 -3.29
CA PHE A 142 -0.49 9.93 -3.05
C PHE A 142 -2.00 9.66 -3.23
N ASN A 143 -2.88 10.51 -2.68
CA ASN A 143 -4.34 10.32 -2.80
C ASN A 143 -4.82 10.35 -4.25
N PHE A 144 -4.27 11.27 -5.06
CA PHE A 144 -4.67 11.49 -6.45
C PHE A 144 -3.78 10.84 -7.50
N ARG A 145 -2.91 9.92 -7.09
CA ARG A 145 -2.09 9.11 -8.01
C ARG A 145 -2.94 8.39 -9.05
N TRP A 146 -2.32 8.06 -10.18
CA TRP A 146 -3.00 7.43 -11.30
C TRP A 146 -3.49 6.02 -10.98
N GLN A 147 -4.80 5.79 -11.09
CA GLN A 147 -5.46 4.51 -10.79
C GLN A 147 -6.53 4.13 -11.83
N SER A 148 -6.55 4.80 -13.00
CA SER A 148 -7.61 4.64 -14.01
C SER A 148 -9.01 4.89 -13.39
N GLN A 149 -10.04 4.10 -13.75
CA GLN A 149 -11.33 4.14 -13.08
C GLN A 149 -11.27 3.63 -11.63
N GLY A 150 -10.28 2.83 -11.27
CA GLY A 150 -10.23 2.10 -10.02
C GLY A 150 -10.11 0.59 -10.25
N LEU A 151 -9.96 -0.14 -9.15
CA LEU A 151 -9.58 -1.55 -9.15
C LEU A 151 -10.75 -2.44 -8.70
N THR A 152 -10.94 -3.53 -9.42
CA THR A 152 -11.65 -4.72 -8.93
C THR A 152 -10.65 -5.84 -8.66
N LEU A 153 -10.78 -6.49 -7.51
CA LEU A 153 -10.15 -7.77 -7.21
C LEU A 153 -11.25 -8.82 -7.11
N GLN A 154 -11.18 -9.85 -7.96
CA GLN A 154 -12.11 -10.97 -7.86
C GLN A 154 -11.89 -11.75 -6.56
N ARG A 155 -10.64 -11.84 -6.10
CA ARG A 155 -10.30 -12.50 -4.85
C ARG A 155 -9.13 -11.81 -4.16
N PHE A 156 -9.28 -11.53 -2.87
CA PHE A 156 -8.16 -11.30 -1.95
C PHE A 156 -8.26 -12.35 -0.84
N TYR A 157 -7.13 -12.75 -0.28
CA TYR A 157 -7.08 -13.58 0.92
C TYR A 157 -6.64 -12.71 2.09
N GLY A 158 -7.04 -13.06 3.30
CA GLY A 158 -6.49 -12.52 4.54
C GLY A 158 -5.96 -13.71 5.32
N THR A 159 -4.64 -13.86 5.38
CA THR A 159 -3.98 -15.02 5.99
C THR A 159 -3.22 -14.59 7.20
N TRP A 160 -3.68 -15.07 8.35
CA TRP A 160 -2.98 -14.86 9.60
C TRP A 160 -1.79 -15.81 9.65
N ILE A 161 -0.64 -15.26 10.00
CA ILE A 161 0.57 -16.04 10.24
C ILE A 161 1.10 -15.68 11.62
N ARG A 162 1.51 -16.69 12.39
CA ARG A 162 2.14 -16.54 13.71
C ARG A 162 3.56 -17.08 13.65
N GLU A 163 4.45 -16.48 14.43
CA GLU A 163 5.82 -16.98 14.54
C GLU A 163 5.86 -18.40 15.09
N GLY A 164 6.77 -19.20 14.55
CA GLY A 164 6.91 -20.61 14.90
C GLY A 164 5.86 -21.52 14.24
N GLY A 165 6.12 -22.82 14.31
CA GLY A 165 5.28 -23.84 13.69
C GLY A 165 5.56 -24.07 12.20
N GLU A 166 4.75 -24.93 11.61
CA GLU A 166 4.80 -25.30 10.20
C GLU A 166 3.66 -24.61 9.44
N HIS A 167 3.92 -24.37 8.15
CA HIS A 167 2.95 -23.78 7.26
C HIS A 167 2.01 -24.86 6.71
N ASP A 168 0.97 -25.20 7.46
CA ASP A 168 -0.08 -26.14 7.05
C ASP A 168 -1.42 -25.43 6.83
N VAL A 169 -1.85 -25.40 5.58
CA VAL A 169 -3.11 -24.82 5.13
C VAL A 169 -4.13 -25.88 4.71
N THR A 170 -3.84 -27.16 4.97
CA THR A 170 -4.69 -28.30 4.59
C THR A 170 -6.09 -28.12 5.14
N GLY A 171 -7.09 -28.16 4.25
CA GLY A 171 -8.50 -28.04 4.61
C GLY A 171 -8.99 -26.62 4.94
N GLN A 172 -8.15 -25.59 4.78
CA GLN A 172 -8.55 -24.18 4.96
C GLN A 172 -8.91 -23.44 3.65
N ILE A 173 -8.55 -24.00 2.49
CA ILE A 173 -8.54 -23.31 1.18
C ILE A 173 -8.84 -24.27 0.02
N GLU A 174 -9.21 -23.69 -1.13
CA GLU A 174 -9.27 -24.37 -2.45
C GLU A 174 -7.86 -24.63 -3.03
N ASP A 175 -7.75 -25.56 -3.99
CA ASP A 175 -6.49 -25.95 -4.67
C ASP A 175 -5.68 -24.74 -5.20
N GLY A 176 -4.35 -24.73 -4.97
CA GLY A 176 -3.38 -23.80 -5.59
C GLY A 176 -3.03 -22.54 -4.79
N TYR A 177 -3.61 -22.35 -3.59
CA TYR A 177 -3.22 -21.26 -2.70
C TYR A 177 -2.01 -21.60 -1.80
N ASP A 178 -1.79 -22.89 -1.54
CA ASP A 178 -0.59 -23.43 -0.89
C ASP A 178 0.71 -23.04 -1.61
N ASP A 179 0.69 -22.93 -2.95
CA ASP A 179 1.83 -22.48 -3.75
C ASP A 179 2.29 -21.02 -3.47
N MET A 180 1.49 -20.23 -2.74
CA MET A 180 1.84 -18.87 -2.33
C MET A 180 2.66 -18.84 -1.05
N LEU A 181 2.65 -19.90 -0.24
CA LEU A 181 3.18 -19.88 1.11
C LEU A 181 4.26 -20.96 1.27
N LEU A 182 5.50 -20.56 1.01
CA LEU A 182 6.67 -21.45 0.87
C LEU A 182 7.60 -21.42 2.10
N GLY A 183 7.21 -20.73 3.16
CA GLY A 183 8.00 -20.54 4.39
C GLY A 183 7.46 -21.32 5.57
N GLY A 184 7.92 -20.98 6.77
CA GLY A 184 7.33 -21.45 8.02
C GLY A 184 6.19 -20.57 8.53
N GLY A 185 5.84 -20.74 9.80
CA GLY A 185 4.81 -19.97 10.50
C GLY A 185 3.45 -20.67 10.50
N GLU A 186 2.81 -20.69 11.66
CA GLU A 186 1.48 -21.27 11.86
C GLU A 186 0.39 -20.42 11.20
N VAL A 187 -0.54 -21.07 10.48
CA VAL A 187 -1.69 -20.43 9.83
C VAL A 187 -2.98 -20.78 10.58
N PRO A 188 -3.39 -19.98 11.60
CA PRO A 188 -4.59 -20.28 12.37
C PRO A 188 -5.89 -19.96 11.64
N ARG A 189 -5.83 -19.10 10.60
CA ARG A 189 -7.02 -18.63 9.89
C ARG A 189 -6.68 -18.10 8.51
N ILE A 190 -7.56 -18.40 7.56
CA ILE A 190 -7.64 -17.74 6.26
C ILE A 190 -9.07 -17.21 6.08
N LEU A 191 -9.19 -16.00 5.56
CA LEU A 191 -10.42 -15.51 4.94
C LEU A 191 -10.17 -15.21 3.48
N TRP A 192 -11.24 -15.14 2.69
CA TRP A 192 -11.16 -14.52 1.37
C TRP A 192 -12.45 -13.80 1.01
N GLY A 193 -12.32 -12.92 0.04
CA GLY A 193 -13.37 -12.01 -0.35
C GLY A 193 -13.06 -11.31 -1.66
N ASN A 194 -13.93 -10.38 -2.04
CA ASN A 194 -13.77 -9.56 -3.23
C ASN A 194 -13.79 -8.07 -2.90
N TYR A 195 -13.14 -7.29 -3.76
CA TYR A 195 -13.00 -5.86 -3.59
C TYR A 195 -13.31 -5.13 -4.88
N THR A 196 -13.96 -3.98 -4.79
CA THR A 196 -14.20 -3.09 -5.94
C THR A 196 -14.15 -1.65 -5.47
N ARG A 197 -13.32 -0.81 -6.11
CA ARG A 197 -13.36 0.65 -5.98
C ARG A 197 -13.49 1.29 -7.35
N ALA A 198 -14.32 2.33 -7.43
CA ALA A 198 -14.46 3.15 -8.62
C ALA A 198 -14.46 4.65 -8.29
N TYR A 199 -13.63 5.39 -9.03
CA TYR A 199 -13.52 6.85 -9.00
C TYR A 199 -14.51 7.48 -9.98
N PHE A 200 -15.29 8.43 -9.47
CA PHE A 200 -16.36 9.12 -10.18
C PHE A 200 -15.95 10.54 -10.62
N ASN A 201 -15.07 11.21 -9.88
CA ASN A 201 -14.48 12.51 -10.23
C ASN A 201 -12.96 12.42 -10.31
N PHE A 202 -12.34 13.51 -10.77
CA PHE A 202 -10.89 13.66 -10.95
C PHE A 202 -10.28 12.66 -11.94
N ARG A 203 -11.08 12.25 -12.92
CA ARG A 203 -10.77 11.20 -13.89
C ARG A 203 -10.01 11.76 -15.08
N ALA A 204 -8.68 11.67 -15.04
CA ALA A 204 -7.79 12.17 -16.11
C ALA A 204 -8.07 11.55 -17.50
N ASP A 205 -8.68 10.38 -17.55
CA ASP A 205 -9.11 9.69 -18.77
C ASP A 205 -10.46 10.16 -19.32
N LEU A 206 -11.14 11.10 -18.65
CA LEU A 206 -12.42 11.67 -19.09
C LEU A 206 -12.34 13.19 -19.34
N PRO A 207 -11.34 13.71 -20.09
CA PRO A 207 -11.19 15.16 -20.28
C PRO A 207 -12.40 15.80 -20.96
N GLU A 208 -13.00 15.13 -21.94
CA GLU A 208 -14.20 15.59 -22.66
C GLU A 208 -15.47 15.62 -21.82
N GLN A 209 -15.47 14.95 -20.65
CA GLN A 209 -16.59 14.92 -19.71
C GLN A 209 -16.34 15.82 -18.50
N GLY A 210 -15.32 16.68 -18.55
CA GLY A 210 -14.92 17.53 -17.43
C GLY A 210 -14.34 16.73 -16.27
N TYR A 211 -13.58 15.68 -16.57
CA TYR A 211 -12.88 14.82 -15.60
C TYR A 211 -13.81 14.11 -14.60
N ARG A 212 -15.05 13.82 -15.01
CA ARG A 212 -16.00 13.06 -14.19
C ARG A 212 -16.89 12.13 -15.00
N MET A 213 -17.43 11.12 -14.32
CA MET A 213 -18.47 10.26 -14.88
C MET A 213 -19.82 11.01 -15.00
N LYS A 214 -20.62 10.67 -16.01
CA LYS A 214 -21.96 11.24 -16.20
C LYS A 214 -22.97 10.67 -15.19
N GLY A 215 -23.91 11.52 -14.76
CA GLY A 215 -25.07 11.17 -13.94
C GLY A 215 -24.91 11.48 -12.45
N GLY A 216 -26.02 11.61 -11.74
CA GLY A 216 -26.05 12.16 -10.37
C GLY A 216 -25.30 11.35 -9.30
N TRP A 217 -24.89 10.11 -9.61
CA TRP A 217 -24.02 9.33 -8.74
C TRP A 217 -22.60 9.87 -8.64
N ALA A 218 -22.16 10.61 -9.66
CA ALA A 218 -20.88 11.28 -9.64
C ALA A 218 -20.94 12.63 -8.90
N ASP A 219 -22.11 13.22 -8.67
CA ASP A 219 -22.18 14.56 -8.10
C ASP A 219 -21.62 14.56 -6.66
N GLY A 220 -20.52 15.29 -6.46
CA GLY A 220 -19.81 15.38 -5.18
C GLY A 220 -19.14 14.09 -4.69
N THR A 221 -19.07 13.03 -5.52
CA THR A 221 -18.50 11.73 -5.13
C THR A 221 -17.10 11.54 -5.68
N GLU A 222 -16.09 11.40 -4.83
CA GLU A 222 -14.73 11.07 -5.28
C GLU A 222 -14.69 9.61 -5.72
N PHE A 223 -14.93 8.68 -4.80
CA PHE A 223 -15.00 7.26 -5.07
C PHE A 223 -16.05 6.56 -4.23
N ARG A 224 -16.43 5.36 -4.69
CA ARG A 224 -17.11 4.35 -3.89
C ARG A 224 -16.30 3.09 -3.89
N GLU A 225 -16.29 2.38 -2.76
CA GLU A 225 -15.64 1.10 -2.65
C GLU A 225 -16.46 0.10 -1.85
N LEU A 226 -16.30 -1.17 -2.18
CA LEU A 226 -16.91 -2.32 -1.56
C LEU A 226 -15.82 -3.32 -1.21
N THR A 227 -15.84 -3.80 0.03
CA THR A 227 -15.12 -4.99 0.48
C THR A 227 -16.13 -6.02 0.93
N ALA A 228 -16.05 -7.23 0.40
CA ALA A 228 -16.98 -8.33 0.63
C ALA A 228 -16.23 -9.57 1.08
N PHE A 229 -16.83 -10.39 1.94
CA PHE A 229 -16.22 -11.63 2.45
C PHE A 229 -17.07 -12.82 2.05
N ASP A 230 -16.44 -13.81 1.43
CA ASP A 230 -17.08 -15.01 0.94
C ASP A 230 -16.82 -16.21 1.87
N GLU A 231 -15.68 -16.23 2.57
CA GLU A 231 -15.32 -17.26 3.56
C GLU A 231 -14.43 -16.70 4.68
N PRO A 232 -14.39 -17.34 5.87
CA PRO A 232 -15.10 -18.56 6.29
C PRO A 232 -16.58 -18.35 6.66
N PHE A 233 -17.28 -19.45 7.00
CA PHE A 233 -18.73 -19.48 7.24
C PHE A 233 -19.25 -18.42 8.23
N ASP A 234 -18.49 -18.10 9.27
CA ASP A 234 -18.86 -17.13 10.31
C ASP A 234 -18.88 -15.68 9.82
N ILE A 235 -18.17 -15.37 8.72
CA ILE A 235 -18.14 -14.03 8.12
C ILE A 235 -18.72 -13.96 6.71
N ARG A 236 -19.00 -15.11 6.08
CA ARG A 236 -19.55 -15.22 4.73
C ARG A 236 -20.76 -14.32 4.54
N GLY A 237 -20.72 -13.48 3.50
CA GLY A 237 -21.75 -12.50 3.15
C GLY A 237 -21.53 -11.13 3.79
N THR A 238 -20.61 -10.99 4.75
CA THR A 238 -20.26 -9.68 5.33
C THR A 238 -19.75 -8.74 4.23
N ALA A 239 -20.20 -7.48 4.29
CA ALA A 239 -19.86 -6.48 3.29
C ALA A 239 -19.67 -5.11 3.93
N PHE A 240 -18.70 -4.35 3.46
CA PHE A 240 -18.46 -2.95 3.83
C PHE A 240 -18.49 -2.09 2.58
N LEU A 241 -19.22 -0.99 2.61
CA LEU A 241 -19.27 0.01 1.54
C LEU A 241 -18.81 1.35 2.09
N VAL A 242 -17.89 2.01 1.40
CA VAL A 242 -17.43 3.37 1.72
C VAL A 242 -17.71 4.29 0.54
N LEU A 243 -18.21 5.49 0.84
CA LEU A 243 -18.43 6.59 -0.08
C LEU A 243 -17.58 7.77 0.36
N ARG A 244 -16.60 8.13 -0.46
CA ARG A 244 -15.79 9.34 -0.27
C ARG A 244 -16.29 10.49 -1.14
N TYR A 245 -16.28 11.68 -0.58
CA TYR A 245 -16.76 12.90 -1.23
C TYR A 245 -15.62 13.72 -1.80
N THR A 246 -15.89 14.49 -2.86
CA THR A 246 -14.91 15.40 -3.47
C THR A 246 -14.53 16.58 -2.57
N ASN A 247 -15.37 16.90 -1.58
CA ASN A 247 -15.03 17.90 -0.56
C ASN A 247 -14.14 17.25 0.50
N PRO A 248 -12.86 17.65 0.63
CA PRO A 248 -11.93 17.02 1.55
C PRO A 248 -12.31 17.20 3.02
N ARG A 249 -13.18 18.18 3.34
CA ARG A 249 -13.67 18.46 4.71
C ARG A 249 -14.94 17.70 5.08
N ARG A 250 -15.55 16.99 4.13
CA ARG A 250 -16.78 16.23 4.39
C ARG A 250 -16.45 14.78 4.71
N SER A 251 -16.77 14.33 5.93
CA SER A 251 -16.62 12.93 6.36
C SER A 251 -17.21 11.92 5.37
N ASP A 252 -16.57 10.75 5.28
CA ASP A 252 -17.05 9.65 4.46
C ASP A 252 -18.35 9.08 5.02
N ASP A 253 -19.20 8.57 4.13
CA ASP A 253 -20.32 7.73 4.53
C ASP A 253 -19.91 6.26 4.40
N SER A 254 -20.24 5.44 5.40
CA SER A 254 -19.85 4.02 5.42
C SER A 254 -20.98 3.14 5.93
N TRP A 255 -21.11 1.95 5.36
CA TRP A 255 -22.12 0.96 5.73
C TRP A 255 -21.50 -0.43 5.87
N ALA A 256 -21.99 -1.21 6.82
CA ALA A 256 -21.78 -2.66 6.84
C ALA A 256 -23.08 -3.42 6.74
N TYR A 257 -23.03 -4.54 6.04
CA TYR A 257 -23.98 -5.62 6.13
C TYR A 257 -23.34 -6.77 6.91
N ILE A 258 -24.00 -7.19 7.99
CA ILE A 258 -23.60 -8.35 8.80
C ILE A 258 -24.72 -9.40 8.69
N PRO A 259 -24.45 -10.57 8.08
CA PRO A 259 -25.45 -11.61 7.79
C PRO A 259 -26.27 -12.03 9.01
N ASN A 260 -25.63 -12.22 10.17
CA ASN A 260 -26.31 -12.61 11.41
C ASN A 260 -27.32 -11.57 11.90
N LEU A 261 -27.15 -10.30 11.52
CA LEU A 261 -28.07 -9.21 11.85
C LEU A 261 -29.10 -8.97 10.74
N ARG A 262 -28.88 -9.51 9.53
CA ARG A 262 -29.69 -9.32 8.30
C ARG A 262 -30.07 -7.87 8.04
N ARG A 263 -29.17 -6.94 8.37
CA ARG A 263 -29.41 -5.50 8.29
C ARG A 263 -28.15 -4.77 7.84
N VAL A 264 -28.37 -3.79 6.97
CA VAL A 264 -27.37 -2.77 6.65
C VAL A 264 -27.38 -1.72 7.76
N ARG A 265 -26.20 -1.39 8.28
CA ARG A 265 -26.00 -0.34 9.30
C ARG A 265 -24.96 0.65 8.84
N ARG A 266 -25.17 1.93 9.16
CA ARG A 266 -24.14 2.96 9.01
C ARG A 266 -23.05 2.73 10.07
N ILE A 267 -21.78 2.84 9.70
CA ILE A 267 -20.63 2.74 10.61
C ILE A 267 -20.02 4.13 10.80
N SER A 268 -19.56 4.42 12.02
CA SER A 268 -18.86 5.67 12.36
C SER A 268 -17.48 5.75 11.69
N VAL A 269 -17.03 6.97 11.42
CA VAL A 269 -15.67 7.24 10.91
C VAL A 269 -14.60 6.82 11.93
N GLU A 270 -14.91 6.86 13.22
CA GLU A 270 -13.99 6.46 14.31
C GLU A 270 -13.63 4.96 14.25
N VAL A 271 -14.48 4.12 13.68
CA VAL A 271 -14.22 2.67 13.52
C VAL A 271 -13.11 2.42 12.48
N LYS A 272 -12.69 3.43 11.70
CA LYS A 272 -11.65 3.24 10.68
C LYS A 272 -10.29 2.87 11.25
N SER A 273 -10.01 3.29 12.47
CA SER A 273 -8.78 2.97 13.20
C SER A 273 -8.85 1.60 13.90
N ASP A 274 -9.99 0.91 13.86
CA ASP A 274 -10.11 -0.45 14.38
C ASP A 274 -9.57 -1.48 13.38
N SER A 275 -9.15 -2.63 13.94
CA SER A 275 -8.76 -3.81 13.18
C SER A 275 -9.91 -4.31 12.28
N LEU A 276 -9.62 -4.53 10.98
CA LEU A 276 -10.58 -5.17 10.09
C LEU A 276 -10.70 -6.66 10.44
N LEU A 277 -11.82 -7.08 11.04
CA LEU A 277 -12.14 -8.49 11.32
C LEU A 277 -11.02 -9.28 12.03
N GLY A 278 -10.26 -8.61 12.93
CA GLY A 278 -9.17 -9.23 13.68
C GLY A 278 -7.85 -9.37 12.92
N THR A 279 -7.75 -8.76 11.73
CA THR A 279 -6.51 -8.65 10.97
C THR A 279 -5.58 -7.64 11.63
N ASP A 280 -4.30 -7.69 11.29
CA ASP A 280 -3.33 -6.74 11.80
C ASP A 280 -3.43 -5.34 11.11
N HIS A 281 -4.29 -5.20 10.09
CA HIS A 281 -4.62 -3.92 9.43
C HIS A 281 -5.75 -3.20 10.16
N THR A 282 -5.65 -1.88 10.31
CA THR A 282 -6.85 -1.05 10.47
C THR A 282 -7.55 -0.86 9.12
N ILE A 283 -8.82 -0.43 9.14
CA ILE A 283 -9.56 -0.16 7.89
C ILE A 283 -8.90 0.97 7.09
N GLU A 284 -8.22 1.92 7.75
CA GLU A 284 -7.48 3.00 7.09
C GLU A 284 -6.04 2.64 6.68
N ASP A 285 -5.53 1.44 6.99
CA ASP A 285 -4.17 1.04 6.64
C ASP A 285 -4.02 0.49 5.22
N PHE A 286 -5.12 0.05 4.61
CA PHE A 286 -5.08 -0.55 3.27
C PHE A 286 -4.45 0.41 2.26
N TYR A 287 -3.68 -0.16 1.33
CA TYR A 287 -2.90 0.58 0.32
C TYR A 287 -1.76 1.45 0.89
N GLY A 288 -1.40 1.27 2.16
CA GLY A 288 -0.46 2.11 2.90
C GLY A 288 -1.17 3.23 3.66
N PHE A 289 -2.24 3.79 3.07
CA PHE A 289 -3.14 4.74 3.68
C PHE A 289 -4.46 4.82 2.87
N ALA A 290 -5.58 4.65 3.54
CA ALA A 290 -6.94 4.78 3.01
C ALA A 290 -7.81 5.76 3.82
N GLY A 291 -7.25 6.39 4.85
CA GLY A 291 -7.90 7.41 5.67
C GLY A 291 -8.20 8.70 4.90
N ARG A 292 -8.63 9.74 5.63
CA ARG A 292 -8.87 11.08 5.07
C ARG A 292 -7.70 11.98 5.40
N VAL A 293 -7.19 12.70 4.41
CA VAL A 293 -5.99 13.53 4.57
C VAL A 293 -6.10 14.50 5.74
N LEU A 294 -7.25 15.16 5.91
CA LEU A 294 -7.47 16.16 6.96
C LEU A 294 -7.74 15.59 8.37
N GLU A 295 -7.79 14.27 8.52
CA GLU A 295 -7.89 13.60 9.83
C GLU A 295 -6.50 13.29 10.43
N HIS A 296 -5.44 13.65 9.72
CA HIS A 296 -4.07 13.53 10.16
C HIS A 296 -3.30 14.82 9.83
N GLU A 297 -2.23 15.04 10.58
CA GLU A 297 -1.17 15.97 10.23
C GLU A 297 -0.10 15.23 9.43
N TRP A 298 0.62 15.96 8.57
CA TRP A 298 1.58 15.37 7.66
C TRP A 298 2.90 16.15 7.66
N ARG A 299 4.01 15.41 7.58
CA ARG A 299 5.34 15.99 7.30
C ARG A 299 5.98 15.29 6.12
N TYR A 300 6.58 16.07 5.22
CA TYR A 300 7.53 15.52 4.27
C TYR A 300 8.86 15.29 4.97
N VAL A 301 9.39 14.06 4.91
CA VAL A 301 10.59 13.67 5.67
C VAL A 301 11.83 13.70 4.78
N GLY A 302 11.69 13.30 3.51
CA GLY A 302 12.80 13.25 2.57
C GLY A 302 12.59 12.18 1.49
N THR A 303 13.69 11.70 0.94
CA THR A 303 13.72 10.68 -0.10
C THR A 303 14.57 9.49 0.33
N ALA A 304 14.28 8.33 -0.28
CA ALA A 304 15.07 7.12 -0.10
C ALA A 304 15.11 6.31 -1.39
N LYS A 305 16.22 5.64 -1.65
CA LYS A 305 16.25 4.53 -2.60
C LYS A 305 15.96 3.24 -1.83
N ILE A 306 14.91 2.51 -2.20
CA ILE A 306 14.57 1.23 -1.55
C ILE A 306 14.40 0.11 -2.57
N LEU A 307 14.69 -1.11 -2.13
CA LEU A 307 14.33 -2.32 -2.85
C LEU A 307 12.85 -2.61 -2.64
N TRP A 308 12.13 -2.86 -3.73
CA TRP A 308 10.70 -3.14 -3.70
C TRP A 308 10.27 -4.11 -4.81
N VAL A 309 9.31 -4.99 -4.52
CA VAL A 309 8.61 -5.81 -5.53
C VAL A 309 7.57 -4.94 -6.27
N ALA A 310 8.06 -3.99 -7.06
CA ALA A 310 7.25 -2.98 -7.78
C ALA A 310 6.59 -3.52 -9.05
N ARG A 311 7.13 -4.59 -9.62
CA ARG A 311 6.68 -5.23 -10.87
C ARG A 311 7.07 -6.70 -10.85
N SER A 312 6.23 -7.50 -10.20
CA SER A 312 6.43 -8.93 -10.06
C SER A 312 6.49 -9.64 -11.41
N LYS A 313 7.27 -10.72 -11.48
CA LYS A 313 7.28 -11.68 -12.59
C LYS A 313 6.30 -12.84 -12.42
N ALA A 314 5.53 -12.86 -11.34
CA ALA A 314 4.59 -13.91 -11.00
C ALA A 314 3.15 -13.36 -10.92
N PRO A 315 2.15 -14.11 -11.40
CA PRO A 315 0.75 -13.69 -11.28
C PRO A 315 0.27 -13.60 -9.83
N TYR A 316 0.91 -14.34 -8.91
CA TYR A 316 0.54 -14.43 -7.50
C TYR A 316 1.75 -14.19 -6.61
N ALA A 317 1.51 -13.52 -5.48
CA ALA A 317 2.54 -13.28 -4.48
C ALA A 317 2.99 -14.61 -3.87
N LYS A 318 4.30 -14.75 -3.64
CA LYS A 318 4.89 -15.89 -2.97
C LYS A 318 5.64 -15.40 -1.75
N PHE A 319 5.50 -16.11 -0.64
CA PHE A 319 6.11 -15.76 0.62
C PHE A 319 6.99 -16.90 1.14
N HIS A 320 8.07 -16.56 1.84
CA HIS A 320 9.03 -17.52 2.36
C HIS A 320 9.67 -17.03 3.66
N GLY A 321 10.72 -17.74 4.08
CA GLY A 321 11.48 -17.45 5.30
C GLY A 321 10.88 -18.11 6.55
N PRO A 322 11.52 -17.93 7.71
CA PRO A 322 11.20 -18.69 8.92
C PRO A 322 9.75 -18.57 9.37
N ASN A 323 9.14 -17.39 9.17
CA ASN A 323 7.76 -17.09 9.53
C ASN A 323 6.87 -16.84 8.30
N GLY A 324 7.32 -17.20 7.09
CA GLY A 324 6.51 -17.06 5.88
C GLY A 324 6.11 -15.62 5.54
N TRP A 325 6.86 -14.62 6.00
CA TRP A 325 6.55 -13.20 5.77
C TRP A 325 7.36 -12.57 4.64
N ALA A 326 8.56 -13.06 4.32
CA ALA A 326 9.40 -12.45 3.30
C ALA A 326 8.79 -12.66 1.90
N GLN A 327 8.82 -11.65 1.03
CA GLN A 327 8.38 -11.80 -0.37
C GLN A 327 9.45 -12.52 -1.20
N ASN A 328 9.06 -13.59 -1.89
CA ASN A 328 9.89 -14.36 -2.81
C ASN A 328 9.63 -13.91 -4.26
N ASP A 329 10.32 -12.86 -4.68
CA ASP A 329 10.17 -12.29 -6.02
C ASP A 329 11.44 -11.54 -6.47
N ARG A 330 11.35 -10.92 -7.64
CA ARG A 330 12.34 -9.98 -8.14
C ARG A 330 12.13 -8.60 -7.51
N TRP A 331 13.20 -8.04 -6.95
CA TRP A 331 13.23 -6.74 -6.28
C TRP A 331 13.86 -5.69 -7.18
N GLU A 332 13.17 -4.57 -7.40
CA GLU A 332 13.72 -3.43 -8.13
C GLU A 332 14.23 -2.37 -7.15
N LEU A 333 15.33 -1.69 -7.48
CA LEU A 333 15.75 -0.49 -6.77
C LEU A 333 14.91 0.70 -7.24
N ARG A 334 14.20 1.36 -6.32
CA ARG A 334 13.19 2.37 -6.60
C ARG A 334 13.48 3.68 -5.87
N ASP A 335 13.25 4.80 -6.54
CA ASP A 335 13.28 6.12 -5.92
C ASP A 335 11.95 6.40 -5.22
N THR A 336 12.01 6.66 -3.91
CA THR A 336 10.85 6.94 -3.08
C THR A 336 10.96 8.28 -2.37
N TYR A 337 9.81 8.84 -2.05
CA TYR A 337 9.70 9.88 -1.04
C TYR A 337 9.01 9.35 0.20
N VAL A 338 9.34 9.94 1.34
CA VAL A 338 8.87 9.50 2.65
C VAL A 338 8.01 10.60 3.26
N ILE A 339 6.78 10.23 3.62
CA ILE A 339 5.86 11.08 4.36
C ILE A 339 5.61 10.48 5.73
N GLU A 340 5.48 11.34 6.73
CA GLU A 340 5.07 10.98 8.08
C GLU A 340 3.63 11.40 8.29
N GLN A 341 2.82 10.43 8.70
CA GLN A 341 1.46 10.59 9.16
C GLN A 341 1.47 10.77 10.68
N LEU A 342 0.80 11.81 11.16
CA LEU A 342 0.59 12.13 12.57
C LEU A 342 -0.92 12.16 12.85
N PRO A 343 -1.50 11.08 13.39
CA PRO A 343 -2.94 11.03 13.64
C PRO A 343 -3.40 12.06 14.67
N THR A 344 -4.47 12.81 14.35
CA THR A 344 -4.96 13.93 15.19
C THR A 344 -5.93 13.50 16.30
N PHE A 345 -6.61 12.36 16.12
CA PHE A 345 -7.58 11.82 17.08
C PHE A 345 -6.88 11.02 18.19
N GLN A 346 -6.13 11.73 19.04
CA GLN A 346 -5.44 11.17 20.18
C GLN A 346 -6.24 11.38 21.48
N PRO A 347 -6.29 10.41 22.41
CA PRO A 347 -5.50 9.17 22.40
C PRO A 347 -6.12 8.01 21.61
N GLU A 348 -7.29 8.15 20.99
CA GLU A 348 -8.08 7.02 20.45
C GLU A 348 -7.37 6.25 19.33
N HIS A 349 -6.61 6.93 18.47
CA HIS A 349 -5.90 6.31 17.37
C HIS A 349 -4.77 5.38 17.88
N PRO A 350 -4.60 4.16 17.30
CA PRO A 350 -3.64 3.17 17.80
C PRO A 350 -2.18 3.56 17.56
N TYR A 351 -1.91 4.33 16.51
CA TYR A 351 -0.56 4.81 16.16
C TYR A 351 -0.34 6.25 16.64
N VAL A 352 0.87 6.55 17.13
CA VAL A 352 1.31 7.95 17.34
C VAL A 352 1.91 8.55 16.08
N ARG A 353 2.50 7.72 15.22
CA ARG A 353 3.00 8.11 13.90
C ARG A 353 3.12 6.91 12.97
N LYS A 354 3.19 7.18 11.67
CA LYS A 354 3.49 6.20 10.63
C LYS A 354 4.35 6.85 9.54
N TYR A 355 5.41 6.18 9.09
CA TYR A 355 6.15 6.59 7.88
C TYR A 355 5.68 5.78 6.69
N ILE A 356 5.45 6.43 5.56
CA ILE A 356 5.00 5.82 4.31
C ILE A 356 6.00 6.16 3.22
N PHE A 357 6.57 5.12 2.61
CA PHE A 357 7.52 5.20 1.51
C PHE A 357 6.76 5.04 0.21
N VAL A 358 6.70 6.13 -0.56
CA VAL A 358 5.90 6.21 -1.78
C VAL A 358 6.83 6.25 -2.99
N ASP A 359 6.59 5.35 -3.95
CA ASP A 359 7.36 5.33 -5.21
C ASP A 359 7.15 6.62 -6.00
N SER A 360 8.25 7.26 -6.39
CA SER A 360 8.22 8.58 -7.05
C SER A 360 7.65 8.54 -8.47
N ASN A 361 7.59 7.35 -9.08
CA ASN A 361 7.18 7.18 -10.47
C ASN A 361 5.74 6.67 -10.60
N MET A 362 5.36 5.72 -9.74
CA MET A 362 4.04 5.12 -9.66
C MET A 362 3.10 5.88 -8.70
N GLY A 363 3.64 6.49 -7.64
CA GLY A 363 2.88 7.17 -6.60
C GLY A 363 2.25 6.25 -5.54
N ASP A 364 2.51 4.94 -5.61
CA ASP A 364 1.99 3.94 -4.67
C ASP A 364 2.90 3.73 -3.46
N CYS A 365 2.31 3.27 -2.35
CA CYS A 365 3.05 2.86 -1.17
C CYS A 365 3.82 1.57 -1.47
N ALA A 366 5.14 1.63 -1.35
CA ALA A 366 6.01 0.46 -1.40
C ALA A 366 6.09 -0.21 -0.03
N PHE A 367 6.24 0.62 0.99
CA PHE A 367 6.54 0.22 2.35
C PHE A 367 5.99 1.23 3.35
N ALA A 368 5.59 0.79 4.53
CA ALA A 368 5.26 1.69 5.63
C ALA A 368 5.60 1.08 6.99
N GLU A 369 5.74 1.90 8.02
CA GLU A 369 5.97 1.46 9.40
C GLU A 369 5.24 2.37 10.38
N SER A 370 4.70 1.81 11.46
CA SER A 370 3.98 2.55 12.49
C SER A 370 4.60 2.37 13.87
N TYR A 371 4.36 3.35 14.73
CA TYR A 371 4.84 3.39 16.10
C TYR A 371 3.66 3.45 17.06
N ASP A 372 3.78 2.72 18.17
CA ASP A 372 2.76 2.67 19.23
C ASP A 372 2.84 3.91 20.15
N ARG A 373 2.07 3.89 21.25
CA ARG A 373 2.04 5.00 22.22
C ARG A 373 3.32 5.18 23.03
N GLY A 374 4.22 4.19 23.05
CA GLY A 374 5.56 4.31 23.60
C GLY A 374 6.55 4.96 22.64
N ASP A 375 6.11 5.34 21.43
CA ASP A 375 6.97 5.73 20.30
C ASP A 375 7.93 4.59 19.90
N GLU A 376 7.48 3.34 20.09
CA GLU A 376 8.22 2.14 19.72
C GLU A 376 7.68 1.55 18.42
N LEU A 377 8.58 1.07 17.56
CA LEU A 377 8.23 0.39 16.31
C LEU A 377 7.26 -0.76 16.61
N TRP A 378 6.13 -0.76 15.93
CA TRP A 378 5.06 -1.73 16.14
C TRP A 378 4.79 -2.58 14.91
N LYS A 379 4.36 -1.95 13.82
CA LYS A 379 3.94 -2.67 12.62
C LYS A 379 4.70 -2.20 11.40
N VAL A 380 4.81 -3.10 10.44
CA VAL A 380 5.43 -2.86 9.15
C VAL A 380 4.54 -3.36 8.03
N TRP A 381 4.37 -2.54 7.00
CA TRP A 381 3.65 -2.89 5.77
C TRP A 381 4.63 -3.09 4.63
N GLN A 382 4.38 -4.15 3.88
CA GLN A 382 5.05 -4.43 2.62
C GLN A 382 3.99 -4.70 1.56
N LEU A 383 4.12 -4.05 0.42
CA LEU A 383 3.21 -4.25 -0.71
C LEU A 383 4.00 -4.87 -1.85
N SER A 384 3.36 -5.70 -2.67
CA SER A 384 3.92 -6.07 -3.98
C SER A 384 2.91 -5.77 -5.08
N LYS A 385 3.44 -5.54 -6.28
CA LYS A 385 2.67 -5.07 -7.42
C LYS A 385 2.89 -5.93 -8.65
N ILE A 386 1.85 -6.02 -9.46
CA ILE A 386 1.90 -6.47 -10.86
C ILE A 386 1.55 -5.29 -11.76
N TRP A 387 2.05 -5.29 -13.00
CA TRP A 387 1.94 -4.15 -13.90
C TRP A 387 1.03 -4.46 -15.09
N SER A 388 0.08 -3.57 -15.40
CA SER A 388 -0.94 -3.78 -16.44
C SER A 388 -0.40 -4.01 -17.85
N GLU A 389 0.87 -3.69 -18.07
CA GLU A 389 1.52 -3.86 -19.38
C GLU A 389 2.13 -5.26 -19.58
N ASP A 390 2.20 -6.06 -18.51
CA ASP A 390 2.83 -7.39 -18.52
C ASP A 390 1.83 -8.52 -18.75
N ASP A 391 2.27 -9.60 -19.41
CA ASP A 391 1.45 -10.81 -19.58
C ASP A 391 0.97 -11.39 -18.25
N VAL A 392 1.81 -11.36 -17.21
CA VAL A 392 1.49 -11.92 -15.88
C VAL A 392 0.28 -11.27 -15.23
N PHE A 393 -0.05 -10.02 -15.60
CA PHE A 393 -1.24 -9.33 -15.13
C PHE A 393 -2.54 -10.03 -15.58
N TYR A 394 -2.52 -10.61 -16.79
CA TYR A 394 -3.67 -11.25 -17.43
C TYR A 394 -3.70 -12.78 -17.24
N GLN A 395 -2.66 -13.36 -16.63
CA GLN A 395 -2.56 -14.79 -16.33
C GLN A 395 -3.23 -15.21 -15.01
N GLN A 396 -3.93 -14.29 -14.33
CA GLN A 396 -4.63 -14.61 -13.10
C GLN A 396 -5.92 -15.40 -13.41
N HIS A 397 -5.87 -16.72 -13.23
CA HIS A 397 -6.94 -17.64 -13.59
C HIS A 397 -7.97 -17.79 -12.46
N LEU A 398 -9.07 -17.04 -12.52
CA LEU A 398 -10.24 -17.22 -11.63
C LEU A 398 -11.54 -17.41 -12.44
N GLY A 399 -11.47 -18.26 -13.48
CA GLY A 399 -12.63 -18.64 -14.30
C GLY A 399 -13.12 -17.58 -15.29
N THR A 400 -12.83 -16.29 -15.08
CA THR A 400 -13.05 -15.22 -16.06
C THR A 400 -11.72 -14.54 -16.36
N PRO A 401 -11.21 -14.60 -17.61
CA PRO A 401 -10.01 -13.87 -17.99
C PRO A 401 -10.16 -12.37 -17.72
N SER A 402 -9.12 -11.74 -17.17
CA SER A 402 -9.05 -10.28 -17.16
C SER A 402 -9.04 -9.79 -18.61
N GLU A 403 -9.87 -8.81 -18.93
CA GLU A 403 -9.86 -8.16 -20.23
C GLU A 403 -8.49 -7.48 -20.45
N ASP A 404 -7.85 -7.70 -21.60
CA ASP A 404 -6.58 -7.05 -21.94
C ASP A 404 -6.84 -5.55 -22.17
N HIS A 405 -6.27 -4.75 -21.28
CA HIS A 405 -6.36 -3.29 -21.29
C HIS A 405 -4.97 -2.66 -21.23
N ARG A 406 -4.00 -3.21 -21.97
CA ARG A 406 -2.71 -2.56 -22.15
C ARG A 406 -2.85 -1.11 -22.61
N GLY A 407 -1.93 -0.27 -22.16
CA GLY A 407 -1.96 1.18 -22.30
C GLY A 407 -2.55 1.90 -21.08
N LEU A 408 -3.16 1.17 -20.13
CA LEU A 408 -3.64 1.75 -18.87
C LEU A 408 -2.49 2.26 -17.99
N ARG A 409 -1.34 1.60 -18.01
CA ARG A 409 -0.16 1.93 -17.19
C ARG A 409 -0.51 2.08 -15.70
N VAL A 410 -1.11 1.05 -15.13
CA VAL A 410 -1.52 0.99 -13.72
C VAL A 410 -0.93 -0.23 -13.02
N ALA A 411 -0.74 -0.12 -11.71
CA ALA A 411 -0.24 -1.21 -10.89
C ALA A 411 -1.37 -1.90 -10.11
N GLY A 412 -1.51 -3.21 -10.30
CA GLY A 412 -2.36 -4.07 -9.48
C GLY A 412 -1.68 -4.46 -8.17
N PHE A 413 -2.45 -4.59 -7.08
CA PHE A 413 -1.93 -5.11 -5.82
C PHE A 413 -1.69 -6.61 -5.91
N GLN A 414 -0.47 -7.06 -6.09
CA GLN A 414 -0.19 -8.49 -5.99
C GLN A 414 -0.34 -8.96 -4.53
N SER A 415 0.09 -8.14 -3.57
CA SER A 415 -0.23 -8.32 -2.15
C SER A 415 -0.20 -7.03 -1.34
N ILE A 416 -0.91 -7.01 -0.19
CA ILE A 416 -0.89 -5.95 0.82
C ILE A 416 -0.71 -6.61 2.19
N ASN A 417 0.48 -6.53 2.76
CA ASN A 417 0.80 -7.31 3.94
C ASN A 417 1.18 -6.41 5.10
N VAL A 418 0.87 -6.87 6.31
CA VAL A 418 1.29 -6.22 7.55
C VAL A 418 1.87 -7.26 8.50
N ILE A 419 2.92 -6.88 9.19
CA ILE A 419 3.55 -7.67 10.25
C ILE A 419 3.56 -6.81 11.51
N ASP A 420 2.98 -7.35 12.59
CA ASP A 420 3.04 -6.85 13.96
C ASP A 420 4.29 -7.44 14.63
N LEU A 421 5.35 -6.64 14.64
CA LEU A 421 6.67 -7.02 15.11
C LEU A 421 6.74 -7.21 16.63
N GLN A 422 5.83 -6.56 17.37
CA GLN A 422 5.80 -6.67 18.83
C GLN A 422 5.13 -7.98 19.30
N ASN A 423 4.20 -8.51 18.52
CA ASN A 423 3.42 -9.70 18.88
C ASN A 423 3.80 -10.96 18.07
N GLY A 424 4.86 -10.91 17.26
CA GLY A 424 5.32 -12.07 16.48
C GLY A 424 4.21 -12.60 15.57
N ARG A 425 3.54 -11.71 14.84
CA ARG A 425 2.39 -12.10 14.01
C ARG A 425 2.24 -11.21 12.79
N GLY A 426 1.57 -11.70 11.76
CA GLY A 426 1.24 -10.91 10.59
C GLY A 426 -0.07 -11.32 9.96
N THR A 427 -0.57 -10.46 9.07
CA THR A 427 -1.66 -10.78 8.16
C THR A 427 -1.24 -10.46 6.73
N LEU A 428 -1.15 -11.49 5.88
CA LEU A 428 -0.83 -11.34 4.46
C LEU A 428 -2.12 -11.24 3.64
N PHE A 429 -2.14 -10.33 2.66
CA PHE A 429 -3.24 -10.24 1.69
C PHE A 429 -2.76 -10.42 0.25
N PRO A 430 -2.51 -11.64 -0.22
CA PRO A 430 -2.35 -11.90 -1.65
C PRO A 430 -3.67 -11.68 -2.39
N CYS A 431 -3.57 -11.18 -3.62
CA CYS A 431 -4.70 -10.71 -4.40
C CYS A 431 -4.67 -11.27 -5.82
N GLN A 432 -5.85 -11.53 -6.38
CA GLN A 432 -6.06 -12.22 -7.65
C GLN A 432 -7.24 -11.63 -8.43
N GLY A 433 -7.25 -11.86 -9.75
CA GLY A 433 -8.29 -11.43 -10.68
C GLY A 433 -8.41 -9.92 -10.77
N HIS A 434 -7.28 -9.23 -10.96
CA HIS A 434 -7.24 -7.78 -11.12
C HIS A 434 -7.98 -7.34 -12.36
N ASN A 435 -8.82 -6.31 -12.21
CA ASN A 435 -9.49 -5.68 -13.33
C ASN A 435 -9.61 -4.16 -13.14
N TYR A 436 -9.15 -3.41 -14.14
CA TYR A 436 -9.28 -1.96 -14.25
C TYR A 436 -10.21 -1.55 -15.41
N ALA A 437 -10.95 -2.51 -16.00
CA ALA A 437 -11.91 -2.29 -17.06
C ALA A 437 -12.89 -1.18 -16.66
N PRO A 438 -13.15 -0.21 -17.55
CA PRO A 438 -14.15 0.80 -17.29
C PRO A 438 -15.56 0.18 -17.22
N TYR A 439 -16.09 0.01 -16.02
CA TYR A 439 -17.47 -0.36 -15.78
C TYR A 439 -18.43 0.79 -16.11
N SER A 440 -19.54 0.39 -16.74
CA SER A 440 -20.67 1.28 -16.98
C SER A 440 -21.30 1.72 -15.66
N MET A 441 -21.96 2.88 -15.66
CA MET A 441 -22.71 3.36 -14.50
C MET A 441 -23.76 2.35 -14.00
N ALA A 442 -24.37 1.58 -14.91
CA ALA A 442 -25.32 0.53 -14.54
C ALA A 442 -24.66 -0.62 -13.75
N LYS A 443 -23.46 -1.05 -14.18
CA LYS A 443 -22.69 -2.08 -13.46
C LYS A 443 -22.20 -1.56 -12.11
N LEU A 444 -21.70 -0.32 -12.05
CA LEU A 444 -21.29 0.30 -10.79
C LEU A 444 -22.43 0.41 -9.79
N LYS A 445 -23.64 0.81 -10.21
CA LYS A 445 -24.81 0.83 -9.33
C LYS A 445 -25.19 -0.54 -8.80
N LYS A 446 -25.07 -1.59 -9.61
CA LYS A 446 -25.37 -2.96 -9.16
C LYS A 446 -24.39 -3.44 -8.07
N VAL A 447 -23.15 -2.96 -8.09
CA VAL A 447 -22.08 -3.43 -7.19
C VAL A 447 -21.89 -2.51 -5.98
N LEU A 448 -21.99 -1.19 -6.15
CA LEU A 448 -21.57 -0.17 -5.17
C LEU A 448 -22.74 0.64 -4.60
N ASP A 449 -23.98 0.14 -4.73
CA ASP A 449 -25.17 0.75 -4.12
C ASP A 449 -25.49 0.06 -2.81
N VAL A 450 -25.69 0.87 -1.78
CA VAL A 450 -26.04 0.44 -0.43
C VAL A 450 -27.27 -0.48 -0.40
N ASN A 451 -28.21 -0.29 -1.34
CA ASN A 451 -29.43 -1.11 -1.42
C ASN A 451 -29.15 -2.55 -1.85
N TYR A 452 -28.03 -2.80 -2.53
CA TYR A 452 -27.63 -4.14 -3.00
C TYR A 452 -26.70 -4.86 -2.01
N LEU A 453 -26.33 -4.23 -0.89
CA LEU A 453 -25.46 -4.86 0.11
C LEU A 453 -26.08 -6.13 0.73
N SER A 454 -27.40 -6.21 0.78
CA SER A 454 -28.13 -7.39 1.26
C SER A 454 -28.57 -8.36 0.17
N GLU A 455 -28.39 -8.02 -1.12
CA GLU A 455 -28.90 -8.86 -2.22
C GLU A 455 -27.90 -9.97 -2.57
N GLY A 456 -28.36 -11.23 -2.48
CA GLY A 456 -27.60 -12.41 -2.92
C GLY A 456 -26.42 -12.81 -2.03
N ARG A 457 -26.46 -12.44 -0.74
CA ARG A 457 -25.37 -12.69 0.23
C ARG A 457 -25.80 -13.49 1.46
#